data_AF-A0A7C6XFQ2-F1
#
_entry.id   AF-A0A7C6XFQ2-F1
#
_cell.length_a   1.000
_cell.length_b   1.000
_cell.length_c   1.000
_cell.angle_alpha   90.00
_cell.angle_beta   90.00
_cell.angle_gamma   90.00
#
_symmetry.space_group_name_H-M   'P 1'
#
loop_
_entity.id
_entity.type
_entity.pdbx_description
1 polymer ?
#
loop_
_entity_poly.entity_id
_entity_poly.type
_entity_poly.pdbx_seq_one_letter_code
_entity_poly.pdbx_strand_id
1 'polypeptide(L)'
;MTREQKPETTQRHDYGTAEQLRGIHAPGRSVPGIIALLAALLLLLLSTGCRKEPGEQELPPAKLASEDPWLLAVKEFGQARAYLGNGYLGVNASQEGLGFDREEQLPTFVSGYYVNESFAPGPAWAAPKLSIDGQSVTAAEARSYEQSFDLRRGVLVTRYVWRRKPRTEVEITLFPARHDPHLGVIQVALTPARQARVSLDAVAPTEGCAVALVDRQADGTPASFPGEIELAARQRWVLTRYVGICAVRDSADPQAT
;
A
#
# COMPACT_ATOMS: atom_id res chain seq x y z
N MET A 1 -12.92 -51.73 6.03
CA MET A 1 -11.76 -51.07 5.39
C MET A 1 -11.36 -49.91 6.28
N THR A 2 -10.38 -50.15 7.15
CA THR A 2 -9.98 -49.23 8.23
C THR A 2 -8.70 -48.54 7.76
N ARG A 3 -8.73 -47.22 7.60
CA ARG A 3 -7.62 -46.44 7.06
C ARG A 3 -6.73 -46.00 8.23
N GLU A 4 -5.54 -46.59 8.27
CA GLU A 4 -4.47 -46.34 9.23
C GLU A 4 -3.95 -44.89 9.09
N GLN A 5 -4.03 -44.10 10.16
CA GLN A 5 -3.47 -42.75 10.23
C GLN A 5 -2.02 -42.82 10.71
N LYS A 6 -1.12 -42.27 9.90
CA LYS A 6 0.32 -42.17 10.17
C LYS A 6 0.60 -40.92 11.03
N PRO A 7 1.38 -41.00 12.11
CA PRO A 7 1.66 -39.85 12.97
C PRO A 7 2.66 -38.88 12.33
N GLU A 8 2.36 -37.58 12.43
CA GLU A 8 3.24 -36.47 12.04
C GLU A 8 4.32 -36.23 13.10
N THR A 9 5.57 -36.19 12.63
CA THR A 9 6.77 -35.99 13.43
C THR A 9 6.98 -34.50 13.69
N THR A 10 6.75 -34.06 14.92
CA THR A 10 7.05 -32.70 15.38
C THR A 10 8.57 -32.51 15.49
N GLN A 11 9.18 -31.75 14.56
CA GLN A 11 10.56 -31.30 14.69
C GLN A 11 10.63 -30.10 15.64
N ARG A 12 11.22 -30.33 16.81
CA ARG A 12 11.57 -29.31 17.80
C ARG A 12 12.92 -28.71 17.40
N HIS A 13 12.97 -27.41 17.12
CA HIS A 13 14.24 -26.68 16.98
C HIS A 13 14.66 -26.12 18.34
N ASP A 14 15.73 -26.70 18.88
CA ASP A 14 16.47 -26.18 20.02
C ASP A 14 17.22 -24.90 19.61
N TYR A 15 16.92 -23.79 20.27
CA TYR A 15 17.74 -22.58 20.19
C TYR A 15 18.90 -22.71 21.17
N GLY A 16 20.11 -22.80 20.63
CA GLY A 16 21.36 -22.85 21.38
C GLY A 16 21.62 -21.54 22.13
N THR A 17 21.81 -21.68 23.43
CA THR A 17 22.28 -20.67 24.38
C THR A 17 23.74 -20.29 24.06
N ALA A 18 24.00 -19.04 23.66
CA ALA A 18 25.35 -18.50 23.54
C ALA A 18 25.73 -17.76 24.83
N GLU A 19 26.21 -18.53 25.80
CA GLU A 19 26.88 -18.07 27.00
C GLU A 19 28.40 -18.07 26.73
N GLN A 20 29.01 -16.93 26.33
CA GLN A 20 30.46 -16.78 26.44
C GLN A 20 30.95 -15.34 26.24
N LEU A 21 31.11 -14.59 27.32
CA LEU A 21 32.10 -13.52 27.38
C LEU A 21 32.89 -13.66 28.68
N ARG A 22 33.94 -14.48 28.61
CA ARG A 22 35.01 -14.54 29.61
C ARG A 22 35.88 -13.30 29.51
N GLY A 23 36.30 -12.83 30.67
CA GLY A 23 37.05 -11.60 30.88
C GLY A 23 38.40 -11.55 30.17
N ILE A 24 38.73 -10.33 29.76
CA ILE A 24 40.07 -9.94 29.31
C ILE A 24 40.57 -8.93 30.34
N HIS A 25 41.49 -9.38 31.20
CA HIS A 25 42.32 -8.48 32.00
C HIS A 25 43.38 -7.85 31.08
N ALA A 26 43.30 -6.53 30.90
CA ALA A 26 44.33 -5.76 30.20
C ALA A 26 45.37 -5.22 31.20
N PRO A 27 46.68 -5.39 30.95
CA PRO A 27 47.74 -4.84 31.80
C PRO A 27 47.88 -3.33 31.61
N GLY A 28 48.09 -2.63 32.73
CA GLY A 28 48.34 -1.20 32.79
C GLY A 28 49.60 -0.80 32.01
N ARG A 29 49.39 -0.18 30.85
CA ARG A 29 50.37 0.68 30.20
C ARG A 29 49.79 2.08 30.14
N SER A 30 50.49 3.01 30.76
CA SER A 30 50.26 4.45 30.62
C SER A 30 50.54 4.84 29.17
N VAL A 31 49.48 5.03 28.37
CA VAL A 31 49.59 5.44 26.95
C VAL A 31 49.18 6.91 26.81
N PRO A 32 50.11 7.87 26.96
CA PRO A 32 49.83 9.26 26.62
C PRO A 32 49.53 9.46 25.12
N GLY A 33 49.76 8.45 24.27
CA GLY A 33 49.44 8.48 22.83
C GLY A 33 47.97 8.25 22.45
N ILE A 34 47.16 7.57 23.28
CA ILE A 34 45.75 7.27 22.94
C ILE A 34 44.89 8.53 23.01
N ILE A 35 45.19 9.43 23.95
CA ILE A 35 44.46 10.70 24.11
C ILE A 35 44.68 11.61 22.90
N ALA A 36 45.91 11.66 22.36
CA ALA A 36 46.21 12.43 21.15
C ALA A 36 45.48 11.88 19.91
N LEU A 37 45.38 10.54 19.78
CA LEU A 37 44.67 9.91 18.67
C LEU A 37 43.16 10.14 18.74
N LEU A 38 42.56 10.05 19.92
CA LEU A 38 41.14 10.35 20.15
C LEU A 38 40.82 11.83 19.91
N ALA A 39 41.70 12.74 20.32
CA ALA A 39 41.52 14.17 20.06
C ALA A 39 41.60 14.50 18.56
N ALA A 40 42.53 13.87 17.83
CA ALA A 40 42.63 14.02 16.37
C ALA A 40 41.40 13.44 15.65
N LEU A 41 40.87 12.29 16.10
CA LEU A 41 39.65 11.70 15.54
C LEU A 41 38.41 12.56 15.83
N LEU A 42 38.31 13.14 17.03
CA LEU A 42 37.23 14.04 17.41
C LEU A 42 37.27 15.34 16.59
N LEU A 43 38.46 15.89 16.33
CA LEU A 43 38.67 17.03 15.43
C LEU A 43 38.32 16.70 13.97
N LEU A 44 38.55 15.46 13.54
CA LEU A 44 38.13 15.00 12.21
C LEU A 44 36.60 14.85 12.10
N LEU A 45 35.95 14.35 13.15
CA LEU A 45 34.49 14.24 13.20
C LEU A 45 33.80 15.62 13.30
N LEU A 46 34.37 16.54 14.09
CA LEU A 46 33.88 17.92 14.19
C LEU A 46 34.17 18.78 12.94
N SER A 47 35.13 18.38 12.11
CA SER A 47 35.44 19.07 10.84
C SER A 47 34.72 18.48 9.63
N THR A 48 33.87 17.45 9.81
CA THR A 48 32.80 17.15 8.84
C THR A 48 31.73 18.22 8.95
N GLY A 49 32.10 19.39 8.40
CA GLY A 49 31.33 20.62 8.47
C GLY A 49 29.91 20.44 7.99
N CYS A 50 29.03 21.27 8.55
CA CYS A 50 27.65 21.48 8.16
C CYS A 50 27.45 21.12 6.69
N ARG A 51 26.97 19.89 6.46
CA ARG A 51 26.60 19.42 5.14
C ARG A 51 25.46 20.34 4.76
N LYS A 52 25.78 21.37 3.96
CA LYS A 52 24.84 22.37 3.46
C LYS A 52 23.63 21.56 3.02
N GLU A 53 22.51 21.70 3.73
CA GLU A 53 21.27 21.04 3.36
C GLU A 53 21.11 21.29 1.86
N PRO A 54 20.95 20.23 1.03
CA PRO A 54 20.82 20.40 -0.40
C PRO A 54 19.74 21.46 -0.59
N GLY A 55 20.18 22.64 -1.06
CA GLY A 55 19.35 23.84 -1.02
C GLY A 55 18.02 23.49 -1.63
N GLU A 56 16.95 23.73 -0.88
CA GLU A 56 15.56 23.38 -1.19
C GLU A 56 15.33 23.69 -2.67
N GLN A 57 15.46 22.64 -3.49
CA GLN A 57 15.44 22.81 -4.92
C GLN A 57 13.99 23.03 -5.24
N GLU A 58 13.61 24.30 -5.40
CA GLU A 58 12.25 24.72 -5.69
C GLU A 58 11.79 23.93 -6.91
N LEU A 59 10.96 22.91 -6.65
CA LEU A 59 10.46 22.04 -7.68
C LEU A 59 9.68 22.95 -8.64
N PRO A 60 9.94 22.88 -9.95
CA PRO A 60 9.18 23.68 -10.90
C PRO A 60 7.69 23.44 -10.65
N PRO A 61 6.86 24.50 -10.60
CA PRO A 61 5.46 24.36 -10.26
C PRO A 61 4.82 23.34 -11.20
N ALA A 62 4.26 22.27 -10.63
CA ALA A 62 3.62 21.23 -11.40
C ALA A 62 2.50 21.87 -12.24
N LYS A 63 2.64 21.82 -13.57
CA LYS A 63 1.62 22.33 -14.48
C LYS A 63 0.40 21.42 -14.38
N LEU A 64 -0.62 21.86 -13.64
CA LEU A 64 -1.90 21.16 -13.56
C LEU A 64 -2.49 21.00 -14.97
N ALA A 65 -2.99 19.81 -15.27
CA ALA A 65 -3.52 19.50 -16.60
C ALA A 65 -4.98 19.97 -16.82
N SER A 66 -5.61 20.60 -15.82
CA SER A 66 -7.03 20.98 -15.80
C SER A 66 -7.21 22.49 -15.56
N GLU A 67 -8.19 23.09 -16.23
CA GLU A 67 -8.64 24.46 -15.98
C GLU A 67 -9.67 24.55 -14.84
N ASP A 68 -10.31 23.43 -14.45
CA ASP A 68 -11.20 23.39 -13.27
C ASP A 68 -10.34 23.41 -11.99
N PRO A 69 -10.45 24.44 -11.13
CA PRO A 69 -9.64 24.56 -9.92
C PRO A 69 -9.93 23.46 -8.88
N TRP A 70 -10.99 22.67 -9.06
CA TRP A 70 -11.34 21.56 -8.19
C TRP A 70 -10.88 20.20 -8.70
N LEU A 71 -10.18 20.16 -9.83
CA LEU A 71 -9.70 18.93 -10.42
C LEU A 71 -8.17 18.97 -10.51
N LEU A 72 -7.51 18.19 -9.66
CA LEU A 72 -6.06 17.98 -9.76
C LEU A 72 -5.82 16.85 -10.75
N ALA A 73 -5.19 17.13 -11.88
CA ALA A 73 -4.98 16.13 -12.92
C ALA A 73 -3.50 16.06 -13.35
N VAL A 74 -3.01 14.83 -13.50
CA VAL A 74 -1.70 14.50 -14.05
C VAL A 74 -1.88 13.56 -15.24
N LYS A 75 -1.10 13.77 -16.31
CA LYS A 75 -1.16 12.98 -17.56
C LYS A 75 0.12 12.18 -17.84
N GLU A 76 1.10 12.31 -16.95
CA GLU A 76 2.39 11.65 -17.06
C GLU A 76 2.57 10.67 -15.90
N PHE A 77 3.10 9.50 -16.24
CA PHE A 77 3.47 8.51 -15.25
C PHE A 77 4.79 8.90 -14.57
N GLY A 78 4.88 8.74 -13.25
CA GLY A 78 5.93 9.24 -12.37
C GLY A 78 5.79 8.69 -10.94
N GLN A 79 6.20 9.46 -9.94
CA GLN A 79 6.25 9.02 -8.53
C GLN A 79 5.19 9.69 -7.63
N ALA A 80 4.31 10.52 -8.20
CA ALA A 80 3.30 11.22 -7.41
C ALA A 80 2.32 10.21 -6.78
N ARG A 81 1.98 10.42 -5.51
CA ARG A 81 0.98 9.65 -4.76
C ARG A 81 -0.20 10.54 -4.42
N ALA A 82 -1.40 9.99 -4.46
CA ALA A 82 -2.60 10.66 -3.99
C ALA A 82 -2.92 10.20 -2.57
N TYR A 83 -3.27 11.14 -1.71
CA TYR A 83 -3.69 10.89 -0.34
C TYR A 83 -5.18 11.19 -0.25
N LEU A 84 -5.98 10.20 0.15
CA LEU A 84 -7.43 10.36 0.32
C LEU A 84 -7.80 10.05 1.75
N GLY A 85 -8.84 10.73 2.25
CA GLY A 85 -9.39 10.43 3.56
C GLY A 85 -10.78 10.99 3.78
N ASN A 86 -11.51 10.41 4.74
CA ASN A 86 -12.82 10.88 5.21
C ASN A 86 -12.80 11.28 6.69
N GLY A 87 -11.62 11.40 7.31
CA GLY A 87 -11.43 11.67 8.74
C GLY A 87 -11.38 10.42 9.62
N TYR A 88 -11.91 9.29 9.16
CA TYR A 88 -11.77 7.98 9.81
C TYR A 88 -10.79 7.08 9.05
N LEU A 89 -10.99 6.87 7.76
CA LEU A 89 -10.07 6.16 6.87
C LEU A 89 -9.16 7.14 6.15
N GLY A 90 -7.88 6.75 6.05
CA GLY A 90 -6.88 7.34 5.18
C GLY A 90 -6.30 6.27 4.24
N VAL A 91 -6.00 6.66 3.00
CA VAL A 91 -5.38 5.77 2.01
C VAL A 91 -4.39 6.53 1.15
N ASN A 92 -3.25 5.89 0.92
CA ASN A 92 -2.28 6.29 -0.09
C ASN A 92 -2.54 5.51 -1.37
N ALA A 93 -2.83 6.21 -2.46
CA ALA A 93 -2.98 5.62 -3.78
C ALA A 93 -1.75 5.97 -4.64
N SER A 94 -1.21 4.98 -5.30
CA SER A 94 -0.17 5.18 -6.29
C SER A 94 -0.77 5.70 -7.59
N GLN A 95 0.09 5.85 -8.59
CA GLN A 95 -0.32 6.12 -9.96
C GLN A 95 -1.09 4.98 -10.61
N GLU A 96 -1.12 3.78 -10.03
CA GLU A 96 -2.03 2.72 -10.46
C GLU A 96 -3.50 3.04 -10.15
N GLY A 97 -3.76 4.03 -9.27
CA GLY A 97 -5.09 4.29 -8.72
C GLY A 97 -5.51 3.36 -7.57
N LEU A 98 -4.59 2.49 -7.14
CA LEU A 98 -4.74 1.55 -6.04
C LEU A 98 -3.65 1.79 -5.00
N GLY A 99 -3.79 1.18 -3.82
CA GLY A 99 -2.84 1.20 -2.72
C GLY A 99 -1.61 0.31 -2.93
N PHE A 100 -1.10 0.18 -4.15
CA PHE A 100 0.11 -0.57 -4.49
C PHE A 100 1.09 0.27 -5.29
N ASP A 101 2.37 0.29 -4.93
CA ASP A 101 3.44 0.92 -5.68
C ASP A 101 4.57 -0.09 -5.91
N ARG A 102 4.79 -0.54 -7.15
CA ARG A 102 5.88 -1.47 -7.51
C ARG A 102 5.98 -2.69 -6.58
N GLU A 103 4.86 -3.38 -6.37
CA GLU A 103 4.73 -4.55 -5.48
C GLU A 103 4.71 -4.24 -3.97
N GLU A 104 4.94 -2.99 -3.57
CA GLU A 104 4.80 -2.55 -2.19
C GLU A 104 3.36 -2.13 -1.89
N GLN A 105 2.77 -2.69 -0.83
CA GLN A 105 1.50 -2.21 -0.31
C GLN A 105 1.70 -0.84 0.34
N LEU A 106 0.95 0.15 -0.13
CA LEU A 106 0.94 1.46 0.48
C LEU A 106 0.10 1.44 1.75
N PRO A 107 0.52 2.14 2.81
CA PRO A 107 -0.18 2.12 4.07
C PRO A 107 -1.57 2.75 3.94
N THR A 108 -2.51 2.19 4.67
CA THR A 108 -3.80 2.79 4.97
C THR A 108 -3.84 3.12 6.45
N PHE A 109 -4.67 4.06 6.83
CA PHE A 109 -4.77 4.52 8.21
C PHE A 109 -6.22 4.46 8.66
N VAL A 110 -6.42 4.10 9.93
CA VAL A 110 -7.72 4.09 10.58
C VAL A 110 -7.61 4.94 11.84
N SER A 111 -8.49 5.93 11.97
CA SER A 111 -8.55 6.79 13.15
C SER A 111 -8.86 5.96 14.39
N GLY A 112 -8.11 6.20 15.46
CA GLY A 112 -8.20 5.39 16.68
C GLY A 112 -7.31 4.14 16.70
N TYR A 113 -6.64 3.80 15.59
CA TYR A 113 -5.72 2.66 15.53
C TYR A 113 -4.26 3.12 15.74
N TYR A 114 -3.74 2.85 16.92
CA TYR A 114 -2.41 3.25 17.36
C TYR A 114 -1.65 2.05 17.93
N VAL A 115 -0.34 2.05 17.73
CA VAL A 115 0.60 1.12 18.38
C VAL A 115 1.72 1.95 18.98
N ASN A 116 1.94 1.85 20.29
CA ASN A 116 2.93 2.64 21.01
C ASN A 116 2.79 4.16 20.73
N GLU A 117 1.58 4.70 20.90
CA GLU A 117 1.25 6.13 20.71
C GLU A 117 1.48 6.68 19.28
N SER A 118 1.78 5.79 18.32
CA SER A 118 2.01 6.14 16.92
C SER A 118 0.91 5.59 16.04
N PHE A 119 0.57 6.29 14.95
CA PHE A 119 -0.36 5.77 13.95
C PHE A 119 0.16 4.46 13.39
N ALA A 120 -0.64 3.41 13.52
CA ALA A 120 -0.33 2.11 12.94
C ALA A 120 -1.02 1.98 11.58
N PRO A 121 -0.37 1.33 10.59
CA PRO A 121 -1.02 1.02 9.33
C PRO A 121 -2.16 0.02 9.57
N GLY A 122 -3.34 0.33 9.02
CA GLY A 122 -4.47 -0.58 9.00
C GLY A 122 -4.40 -1.59 7.84
N PRO A 123 -5.48 -2.35 7.61
CA PRO A 123 -5.59 -3.25 6.46
C PRO A 123 -5.39 -2.53 5.14
N ALA A 124 -4.59 -3.11 4.23
CA ALA A 124 -4.32 -2.56 2.91
C ALA A 124 -5.53 -2.71 1.96
N TRP A 125 -6.67 -2.17 2.36
CA TRP A 125 -7.98 -2.35 1.71
C TRP A 125 -8.03 -1.85 0.28
N ALA A 126 -7.27 -0.80 -0.02
CA ALA A 126 -7.17 -0.22 -1.35
C ALA A 126 -6.14 -0.92 -2.24
N ALA A 127 -5.49 -1.96 -1.76
CA ALA A 127 -4.42 -2.68 -2.44
C ALA A 127 -4.86 -4.10 -2.88
N PRO A 128 -5.90 -4.25 -3.72
CA PRO A 128 -6.09 -5.52 -4.41
C PRO A 128 -5.15 -5.60 -5.62
N LYS A 129 -4.58 -6.78 -5.88
CA LYS A 129 -3.74 -6.98 -7.06
C LYS A 129 -4.64 -7.32 -8.25
N LEU A 130 -4.58 -6.50 -9.29
CA LEU A 130 -5.29 -6.72 -10.55
C LEU A 130 -4.38 -7.50 -11.50
N SER A 131 -4.88 -8.61 -12.05
CA SER A 131 -4.20 -9.36 -13.10
C SER A 131 -5.10 -9.61 -14.31
N ILE A 132 -4.48 -9.64 -15.49
CA ILE A 132 -5.13 -10.00 -16.76
C ILE A 132 -4.29 -11.10 -17.42
N ASP A 133 -4.91 -12.25 -17.71
CA ASP A 133 -4.25 -13.47 -18.20
C ASP A 133 -3.03 -13.86 -17.35
N GLY A 134 -3.17 -13.74 -16.02
CA GLY A 134 -2.12 -14.05 -15.04
C GLY A 134 -0.99 -13.03 -14.94
N GLN A 135 -1.05 -11.93 -15.70
CA GLN A 135 -0.06 -10.86 -15.65
C GLN A 135 -0.56 -9.70 -14.80
N SER A 136 0.25 -9.23 -13.86
CA SER A 136 -0.08 -8.06 -13.05
C SER A 136 -0.24 -6.83 -13.94
N VAL A 137 -1.36 -6.13 -13.78
CA VAL A 137 -1.60 -4.87 -14.47
C VAL A 137 -0.78 -3.77 -13.81
N THR A 138 -0.08 -2.98 -14.61
CA THR A 138 0.68 -1.82 -14.16
C THR A 138 0.61 -0.66 -15.17
N ALA A 139 0.40 0.54 -14.66
CA ALA A 139 0.40 1.82 -15.34
C ALA A 139 1.80 2.22 -15.86
N ALA A 140 2.88 1.67 -15.31
CA ALA A 140 4.24 1.87 -15.81
C ALA A 140 4.40 1.44 -17.29
N GLU A 141 3.60 0.47 -17.72
CA GLU A 141 3.59 -0.04 -19.09
C GLU A 141 2.44 0.53 -19.93
N ALA A 142 1.73 1.54 -19.43
CA ALA A 142 0.52 2.03 -20.06
C ALA A 142 0.76 3.16 -21.07
N ARG A 143 -0.30 3.52 -21.80
CA ARG A 143 -0.40 4.71 -22.65
C ARG A 143 -1.65 5.50 -22.26
N SER A 144 -1.68 6.77 -22.68
CA SER A 144 -2.83 7.64 -22.44
C SER A 144 -3.19 7.69 -20.96
N TYR A 145 -2.16 7.75 -20.12
CA TYR A 145 -2.30 7.79 -18.67
C TYR A 145 -2.92 9.13 -18.26
N GLU A 146 -3.87 9.06 -17.36
CA GLU A 146 -4.45 10.21 -16.68
C GLU A 146 -4.87 9.80 -15.27
N GLN A 147 -4.50 10.58 -14.27
CA GLN A 147 -5.03 10.46 -12.93
C GLN A 147 -5.57 11.82 -12.50
N SER A 148 -6.83 11.83 -12.08
CA SER A 148 -7.55 13.02 -11.69
C SER A 148 -8.14 12.85 -10.29
N PHE A 149 -7.95 13.84 -9.42
CA PHE A 149 -8.56 13.92 -8.10
C PHE A 149 -9.56 15.07 -8.06
N ASP A 150 -10.84 14.72 -7.94
CA ASP A 150 -11.94 15.66 -7.80
C ASP A 150 -12.07 16.06 -6.33
N LEU A 151 -11.67 17.29 -6.00
CA LEU A 151 -11.68 17.83 -4.64
C LEU A 151 -13.09 18.06 -4.11
N ARG A 152 -14.10 18.29 -4.98
CA ARG A 152 -15.49 18.46 -4.54
C ARG A 152 -16.05 17.13 -4.05
N ARG A 153 -15.78 16.05 -4.77
CA ARG A 153 -16.31 14.71 -4.47
C ARG A 153 -15.38 13.87 -3.60
N GLY A 154 -14.10 14.20 -3.51
CA GLY A 154 -13.09 13.41 -2.81
C GLY A 154 -12.81 12.10 -3.53
N VAL A 155 -12.85 12.11 -4.87
CA VAL A 155 -12.78 10.90 -5.71
C VAL A 155 -11.53 10.95 -6.57
N LEU A 156 -10.70 9.92 -6.47
CA LEU A 156 -9.59 9.69 -7.37
C LEU A 156 -10.06 8.81 -8.53
N VAL A 157 -9.75 9.21 -9.76
CA VAL A 157 -9.96 8.40 -10.95
C VAL A 157 -8.66 8.29 -11.71
N THR A 158 -8.20 7.06 -11.95
CA THR A 158 -7.05 6.73 -12.78
C THR A 158 -7.54 6.06 -14.05
N ARG A 159 -7.10 6.54 -15.22
CA ARG A 159 -7.41 5.96 -16.54
C ARG A 159 -6.11 5.72 -17.31
N TYR A 160 -6.03 4.57 -17.97
CA TYR A 160 -4.93 4.29 -18.88
C TYR A 160 -5.26 3.13 -19.83
N VAL A 161 -4.41 2.96 -20.84
CA VAL A 161 -4.44 1.84 -21.76
C VAL A 161 -3.26 0.93 -21.47
N TRP A 162 -3.51 -0.22 -20.87
CA TRP A 162 -2.48 -1.23 -20.62
C TRP A 162 -2.06 -1.90 -21.93
N ARG A 163 -0.75 -1.91 -22.21
CA ARG A 163 -0.21 -2.26 -23.54
C ARG A 163 0.04 -3.75 -23.75
N ARG A 164 0.08 -4.56 -22.69
CA ARG A 164 0.27 -6.02 -22.81
C ARG A 164 -0.92 -6.64 -23.54
N LYS A 165 -0.79 -7.93 -23.88
CA LYS A 165 -1.86 -8.64 -24.60
C LYS A 165 -2.77 -9.33 -23.58
N PRO A 166 -4.10 -9.14 -23.67
CA PRO A 166 -4.78 -8.23 -24.59
C PRO A 166 -4.67 -6.77 -24.14
N ARG A 167 -4.54 -5.86 -25.12
CA ARG A 167 -4.57 -4.42 -24.85
C ARG A 167 -5.88 -4.12 -24.13
N THR A 168 -5.81 -3.44 -22.99
CA THR A 168 -6.99 -3.24 -22.14
C THR A 168 -7.08 -1.80 -21.68
N GLU A 169 -8.25 -1.19 -21.85
CA GLU A 169 -8.56 0.10 -21.23
C GLU A 169 -8.91 -0.15 -19.77
N VAL A 170 -8.24 0.58 -18.88
CA VAL A 170 -8.38 0.45 -17.43
C VAL A 170 -8.85 1.78 -16.88
N GLU A 171 -9.90 1.75 -16.08
CA GLU A 171 -10.36 2.89 -15.29
C GLU A 171 -10.59 2.43 -13.85
N ILE A 172 -9.92 3.08 -12.91
CA ILE A 172 -9.99 2.78 -11.49
C ILE A 172 -10.50 4.02 -10.77
N THR A 173 -11.58 3.87 -10.03
CA THR A 173 -12.11 4.90 -9.13
C THR A 173 -11.88 4.47 -7.69
N LEU A 174 -11.32 5.35 -6.86
CA LEU A 174 -11.02 5.09 -5.46
C LEU A 174 -11.48 6.27 -4.60
N PHE A 175 -12.22 5.98 -3.52
CA PHE A 175 -12.52 6.97 -2.48
C PHE A 175 -12.94 6.31 -1.16
N PRO A 176 -12.51 6.87 -0.01
CA PRO A 176 -13.18 6.69 1.27
C PRO A 176 -14.53 7.44 1.27
N ALA A 177 -15.63 6.76 1.58
CA ALA A 177 -16.95 7.36 1.58
C ALA A 177 -17.10 8.38 2.73
N ARG A 178 -17.65 9.56 2.45
CA ARG A 178 -17.86 10.58 3.50
C ARG A 178 -19.16 10.41 4.29
N HIS A 179 -20.15 9.72 3.72
CA HIS A 179 -21.44 9.47 4.38
C HIS A 179 -21.40 8.24 5.29
N ASP A 180 -20.45 7.35 5.08
CA ASP A 180 -20.17 6.20 5.94
C ASP A 180 -18.65 6.18 6.21
N PRO A 181 -18.20 6.58 7.42
CA PRO A 181 -16.78 6.70 7.71
C PRO A 181 -16.03 5.37 7.58
N HIS A 182 -16.70 4.23 7.75
CA HIS A 182 -16.09 2.90 7.74
C HIS A 182 -15.96 2.29 6.34
N LEU A 183 -16.46 2.98 5.31
CA LEU A 183 -16.57 2.45 3.96
C LEU A 183 -15.50 3.01 3.03
N GLY A 184 -14.63 2.13 2.52
CA GLY A 184 -13.79 2.37 1.35
C GLY A 184 -14.46 1.83 0.08
N VAL A 185 -14.34 2.54 -1.04
CA VAL A 185 -14.88 2.09 -2.33
C VAL A 185 -13.77 2.05 -3.38
N ILE A 186 -13.69 0.93 -4.09
CA ILE A 186 -12.88 0.75 -5.29
C ILE A 186 -13.82 0.34 -6.42
N GLN A 187 -13.78 1.04 -7.54
CA GLN A 187 -14.43 0.58 -8.76
C GLN A 187 -13.38 0.36 -9.84
N VAL A 188 -13.34 -0.84 -10.41
CA VAL A 188 -12.45 -1.21 -11.50
C VAL A 188 -13.30 -1.45 -12.74
N ALA A 189 -13.04 -0.68 -13.79
CA ALA A 189 -13.65 -0.86 -15.09
C ALA A 189 -12.60 -1.25 -16.12
N LEU A 190 -12.87 -2.33 -16.87
CA LEU A 190 -11.95 -2.91 -17.84
C LEU A 190 -12.65 -3.07 -19.19
N THR A 191 -11.97 -2.73 -20.27
CA THR A 191 -12.43 -2.99 -21.64
C THR A 191 -11.29 -3.62 -22.44
N PRO A 192 -11.19 -4.97 -22.49
CA PRO A 192 -10.10 -5.63 -23.17
C PRO A 192 -10.36 -5.69 -24.69
N ALA A 193 -9.34 -5.48 -25.51
CA ALA A 193 -9.47 -5.49 -26.97
C ALA A 193 -9.76 -6.88 -27.56
N ARG A 194 -9.51 -7.93 -26.76
CA ARG A 194 -9.82 -9.35 -27.05
C ARG A 194 -10.35 -9.98 -25.77
N GLN A 195 -10.83 -11.21 -25.85
CA GLN A 195 -11.19 -11.99 -24.68
C GLN A 195 -9.99 -12.09 -23.72
N ALA A 196 -10.27 -12.02 -22.41
CA ALA A 196 -9.26 -11.99 -21.37
C ALA A 196 -9.79 -12.64 -20.09
N ARG A 197 -8.93 -13.27 -19.30
CA ARG A 197 -9.24 -13.66 -17.92
C ARG A 197 -8.73 -12.60 -16.97
N VAL A 198 -9.56 -12.18 -16.03
CA VAL A 198 -9.23 -11.14 -15.06
C VAL A 198 -9.33 -11.71 -13.66
N SER A 199 -8.34 -11.42 -12.82
CA SER A 199 -8.40 -11.68 -11.39
C SER A 199 -8.19 -10.41 -10.59
N LEU A 200 -8.84 -10.37 -9.43
CA LEU A 200 -8.61 -9.35 -8.41
C LEU A 200 -8.37 -10.07 -7.08
N ASP A 201 -7.19 -9.87 -6.50
CA ASP A 201 -6.84 -10.56 -5.26
C ASP A 201 -7.67 -10.05 -4.07
N ALA A 202 -7.72 -10.87 -3.02
CA ALA A 202 -8.32 -10.51 -1.75
C ALA A 202 -7.54 -9.36 -1.09
N VAL A 203 -8.24 -8.59 -0.26
CA VAL A 203 -7.58 -7.69 0.69
C VAL A 203 -6.98 -8.52 1.81
N ALA A 204 -5.69 -8.33 2.10
CA ALA A 204 -5.07 -8.97 3.24
C ALA A 204 -5.61 -8.35 4.54
N PRO A 205 -6.11 -9.16 5.50
CA PRO A 205 -6.48 -8.66 6.81
C PRO A 205 -5.23 -8.19 7.58
N THR A 206 -5.43 -7.25 8.49
CA THR A 206 -4.41 -6.86 9.48
C THR A 206 -4.95 -7.23 10.86
N GLU A 207 -4.06 -7.69 11.74
CA GLU A 207 -4.40 -7.99 13.12
C GLU A 207 -5.10 -6.79 13.79
N GLY A 208 -6.14 -7.05 14.59
CA GLY A 208 -6.93 -6.00 15.26
C GLY A 208 -7.93 -5.25 14.37
N CYS A 209 -7.98 -5.49 13.06
CA CYS A 209 -8.94 -4.85 12.16
C CYS A 209 -9.75 -5.87 11.34
N ALA A 210 -11.07 -5.85 11.52
CA ALA A 210 -11.98 -6.64 10.72
C ALA A 210 -12.25 -5.94 9.38
N VAL A 211 -12.19 -6.71 8.29
CA VAL A 211 -12.48 -6.25 6.93
C VAL A 211 -13.68 -7.03 6.39
N ALA A 212 -14.73 -6.31 6.04
CA ALA A 212 -15.88 -6.86 5.31
C ALA A 212 -15.78 -6.44 3.85
N LEU A 213 -15.92 -7.40 2.93
CA LEU A 213 -15.83 -7.16 1.49
C LEU A 213 -17.14 -7.53 0.82
N VAL A 214 -17.66 -6.63 -0.01
CA VAL A 214 -18.78 -6.92 -0.90
C VAL A 214 -18.38 -6.48 -2.31
N ASP A 215 -18.35 -7.44 -3.22
CA ASP A 215 -18.06 -7.20 -4.62
C ASP A 215 -19.36 -7.26 -5.44
N ARG A 216 -19.58 -6.27 -6.30
CA ARG A 216 -20.75 -6.19 -7.19
C ARG A 216 -20.37 -5.81 -8.61
N GLN A 217 -21.01 -6.43 -9.59
CA GLN A 217 -20.90 -6.00 -10.98
C GLN A 217 -21.73 -4.72 -11.23
N ALA A 218 -21.58 -4.12 -12.42
CA ALA A 218 -22.35 -2.94 -12.83
C ALA A 218 -23.88 -3.11 -12.72
N ASP A 219 -24.39 -4.32 -12.95
CA ASP A 219 -25.83 -4.65 -12.83
C ASP A 219 -26.26 -4.93 -11.38
N GLY A 220 -25.36 -4.81 -10.42
CA GLY A 220 -25.59 -5.05 -9.00
C GLY A 220 -25.47 -6.52 -8.59
N THR A 221 -25.23 -7.45 -9.51
CA THR A 221 -25.06 -8.87 -9.20
C THR A 221 -23.84 -9.06 -8.29
N PRO A 222 -23.95 -9.89 -7.22
CA PRO A 222 -22.80 -10.22 -6.38
C PRO A 222 -21.70 -10.90 -7.21
N ALA A 223 -20.46 -10.51 -6.95
CA ALA A 223 -19.27 -11.22 -7.40
C ALA A 223 -18.51 -11.73 -6.18
N SER A 224 -17.71 -12.78 -6.36
CA SER A 224 -16.86 -13.34 -5.31
C SER A 224 -15.41 -13.30 -5.74
N PHE A 225 -14.56 -12.67 -4.94
CA PHE A 225 -13.12 -12.68 -5.11
C PHE A 225 -12.44 -13.09 -3.78
N PRO A 226 -11.26 -13.74 -3.83
CA PRO A 226 -10.40 -13.94 -5.00
C PRO A 226 -11.01 -14.94 -6.01
N GLY A 227 -10.77 -14.71 -7.30
CA GLY A 227 -11.37 -15.48 -8.39
C GLY A 227 -10.94 -14.97 -9.77
N GLU A 228 -11.19 -15.78 -10.80
CA GLU A 228 -11.02 -15.40 -12.20
C GLU A 228 -12.38 -15.22 -12.87
N ILE A 229 -12.52 -14.17 -13.67
CA ILE A 229 -13.69 -13.93 -14.51
C ILE A 229 -13.21 -13.77 -15.95
N GLU A 230 -13.93 -14.40 -16.88
CA GLU A 230 -13.68 -14.23 -18.30
C GLU A 230 -14.46 -13.03 -18.84
N LEU A 231 -13.75 -12.12 -19.50
CA LEU A 231 -14.32 -10.94 -20.14
C LEU A 231 -14.34 -11.11 -21.66
N ALA A 232 -15.48 -10.78 -22.28
CA ALA A 232 -15.59 -10.75 -23.72
C ALA A 232 -14.83 -9.55 -24.32
N ALA A 233 -14.40 -9.70 -25.57
CA ALA A 233 -13.72 -8.64 -26.30
C ALA A 233 -14.60 -7.38 -26.43
N ARG A 234 -14.03 -6.21 -26.13
CA ARG A 234 -14.65 -4.87 -26.24
C ARG A 234 -15.87 -4.66 -25.36
N GLN A 235 -16.18 -5.59 -24.46
CA GLN A 235 -17.19 -5.39 -23.44
C GLN A 235 -16.57 -4.62 -22.28
N ARG A 236 -17.21 -3.52 -21.88
CA ARG A 236 -16.86 -2.83 -20.65
C ARG A 236 -17.40 -3.63 -19.47
N TRP A 237 -16.51 -4.17 -18.67
CA TRP A 237 -16.82 -4.79 -17.39
C TRP A 237 -16.54 -3.81 -16.26
N VAL A 238 -17.38 -3.81 -15.23
CA VAL A 238 -17.22 -2.93 -14.07
C VAL A 238 -17.47 -3.76 -12.81
N LEU A 239 -16.53 -3.70 -11.88
CA LEU A 239 -16.63 -4.25 -10.53
C LEU A 239 -16.54 -3.12 -9.52
N THR A 240 -17.46 -3.09 -8.58
CA THR A 240 -17.39 -2.22 -7.41
C THR A 240 -17.17 -3.07 -6.17
N ARG A 241 -16.06 -2.81 -5.48
CA ARG A 241 -15.69 -3.39 -4.20
C ARG A 241 -15.98 -2.38 -3.09
N TYR A 242 -16.86 -2.77 -2.19
CA TYR A 242 -17.15 -2.06 -0.95
C TYR A 242 -16.35 -2.72 0.18
N VAL A 243 -15.53 -1.93 0.87
CA VAL A 243 -14.69 -2.40 1.97
C VAL A 243 -15.11 -1.74 3.26
N GLY A 244 -15.78 -2.49 4.12
CA GLY A 244 -16.10 -2.06 5.49
C GLY A 244 -14.93 -2.37 6.41
N ILE A 245 -14.44 -1.37 7.15
CA ILE A 245 -13.31 -1.53 8.07
C ILE A 245 -13.77 -1.16 9.47
N CYS A 246 -13.66 -2.14 10.36
CA CYS A 246 -13.95 -1.97 11.78
C CYS A 246 -12.65 -2.22 12.56
N ALA A 247 -12.14 -1.20 13.23
CA ALA A 247 -11.18 -1.44 14.30
C ALA A 247 -11.90 -2.25 15.39
N VAL A 248 -11.42 -3.46 15.67
CA VAL A 248 -11.89 -4.20 16.84
C VAL A 248 -11.31 -3.45 18.02
N ARG A 249 -12.15 -2.78 18.80
CA ARG A 249 -11.72 -2.31 20.12
C ARG A 249 -11.37 -3.55 20.91
N ASP A 250 -10.09 -3.70 21.27
CA ASP A 250 -9.72 -4.65 22.31
C ASP A 250 -10.57 -4.31 23.53
N SER A 251 -11.51 -5.18 23.85
CA SER A 251 -12.36 -5.09 25.04
C SER A 251 -11.58 -5.34 26.33
N ALA A 252 -10.25 -5.33 26.26
CA ALA A 252 -9.33 -5.81 27.27
C ALA A 252 -8.36 -4.74 27.80
N ASP A 253 -8.58 -3.45 27.52
CA ASP A 253 -7.97 -2.39 28.32
C ASP A 253 -8.93 -1.93 29.44
N PRO A 254 -8.87 -2.53 30.64
CA PRO A 254 -9.68 -2.13 31.78
C PRO A 254 -9.26 -0.77 32.37
N GLN A 255 -8.25 -0.08 31.82
CA GLN A 255 -7.74 1.18 32.37
C GLN A 255 -8.15 2.44 31.58
N ALA A 256 -8.87 2.29 30.46
CA ALA A 256 -9.42 3.43 29.72
C ALA A 256 -10.75 3.92 30.33
N THR A 257 -10.69 4.53 31.52
CA THR A 257 -11.77 5.34 32.13
C THR A 257 -11.26 6.68 32.59
#